data_AF-A0A370TPG6-F1
#
_entry.id   AF-A0A370TPG6-F1
#
_cell.length_a   1.000
_cell.length_b   1.000
_cell.length_c   1.000
_cell.angle_alpha   90.00
_cell.angle_beta   90.00
_cell.angle_gamma   90.00
#
_symmetry.space_group_name_H-M   'P 1'
#
loop_
_entity.id
_entity.type
_entity.pdbx_description
1 polymer ?
#
loop_
_entity_poly.entity_id
_entity_poly.type
_entity_poly.pdbx_seq_one_letter_code
_entity_poly.pdbx_strand_id
1 'polypeptide(L)'
;MQNQANICVVCRHALAWSNRPRTRTGLRWASTKPPHIYNLPRVVVDLDAFDSKIVRKLEDIPEKEQAISWRPSRIPVRLQECQNPKTQTAQASSRTNAAKMRGLRWHRWAGNGSLTRQDVGNPEQSNGNCREMEINMPSPRSNFKPMTATAPDLLMYALLGEPTASHNPKNTFLRQLLRSNGLLAAESTEENLEQLTLQFPTDPLANAIQAGFTPESEALLKQEIFTGLWSFSEICRFISMLSSTSQGCQFIAKFGDDIVKLLRRCRFISHSAGAIDGQQITTSMILKLLNSLVLNIDSKGLKPGAGLCHAGLYYASRSGNLSAVRMYLEMSRKNGYSIDWKVVRAFKALLVTVAKELELSNPWPPWKDNDSRRLEIMNFITEWRGKTRPRPSKKGAIWSPSFGMPITTTSSVQRSYLYATYVFGLGEMGSKTALRAEWEAVKAMLPDSDYLQHAQVFAIAFILARDPDQALKLLKDVPEGGMMDTPDPLQQAMLQNLFSYHYSFHDLKESSGVTQLVTRGVWELWHSRRRPEHALKVLEGLLVIDFPKFLPNTARKIHWASVDGKEGLRVLSERPKSQLYFKSAGEGFPLKMEDENECINT
;
A
#
# COMPACT_ATOMS: atom_id res chain seq x y z
N MET A 1 -26.81 -11.22 -38.88
CA MET A 1 -26.40 -10.28 -37.81
C MET A 1 -27.22 -9.00 -37.95
N GLN A 2 -28.41 -8.97 -37.34
CA GLN A 2 -29.32 -7.83 -37.28
C GLN A 2 -29.76 -7.70 -35.80
N ASN A 3 -30.06 -6.47 -35.34
CA ASN A 3 -30.43 -6.06 -33.97
C ASN A 3 -29.30 -5.66 -32.98
N GLN A 4 -28.45 -4.70 -33.35
CA GLN A 4 -27.57 -3.98 -32.39
C GLN A 4 -28.05 -2.56 -32.06
N ALA A 5 -29.26 -2.16 -32.47
CA ALA A 5 -29.70 -0.77 -32.35
C ALA A 5 -30.04 -0.29 -30.92
N ASN A 6 -30.22 -1.19 -29.95
CA ASN A 6 -30.72 -0.87 -28.60
C ASN A 6 -29.77 -1.24 -27.45
N ILE A 7 -28.46 -1.30 -27.67
CA ILE A 7 -27.50 -1.61 -26.60
C ILE A 7 -27.06 -0.30 -25.92
N CYS A 8 -27.34 -0.15 -24.62
CA CYS A 8 -26.94 1.04 -23.86
C CYS A 8 -25.39 1.17 -23.82
N VAL A 9 -24.91 2.39 -23.63
CA VAL A 9 -23.47 2.74 -23.69
C VAL A 9 -22.62 1.90 -22.73
N VAL A 10 -23.16 1.51 -21.58
CA VAL A 10 -22.48 0.67 -20.57
C VAL A 10 -22.27 -0.76 -21.08
N CYS A 11 -23.32 -1.38 -21.63
CA CYS A 11 -23.26 -2.74 -22.16
C CYS A 11 -22.34 -2.84 -23.40
N ARG A 12 -22.31 -1.78 -24.21
CA ARG A 12 -21.40 -1.67 -25.36
C ARG A 12 -19.93 -1.61 -24.91
N HIS A 13 -19.65 -0.95 -23.79
CA HIS A 13 -18.31 -0.89 -23.22
C HIS A 13 -17.85 -2.20 -22.58
N ALA A 14 -18.76 -2.93 -21.91
CA ALA A 14 -18.48 -4.24 -21.34
C ALA A 14 -18.21 -5.31 -22.41
N LEU A 15 -19.00 -5.33 -23.49
CA LEU A 15 -18.79 -6.22 -24.64
C LEU A 15 -17.49 -5.94 -25.41
N ALA A 16 -17.06 -4.68 -25.46
CA ALA A 16 -15.77 -4.30 -26.06
C ALA A 16 -14.56 -4.78 -25.24
N TRP A 17 -14.74 -5.12 -23.96
CA TRP A 17 -13.70 -5.69 -23.10
C TRP A 17 -13.61 -7.22 -23.21
N SER A 18 -14.74 -7.92 -23.37
CA SER A 18 -14.77 -9.38 -23.50
C SER A 18 -14.28 -9.88 -24.85
N ASN A 19 -14.43 -9.09 -25.92
CA ASN A 19 -14.08 -9.49 -27.30
C ASN A 19 -12.67 -9.10 -27.75
N ARG A 20 -11.76 -8.73 -26.84
CA ARG A 20 -10.37 -8.47 -27.25
C ARG A 20 -9.65 -9.80 -27.52
N PRO A 21 -9.12 -10.02 -28.75
CA PRO A 21 -8.33 -11.21 -29.02
C PRO A 21 -7.10 -11.21 -28.11
N ARG A 22 -6.88 -12.31 -27.39
CA ARG A 22 -5.67 -12.56 -26.62
C ARG A 22 -4.50 -12.73 -27.60
N THR A 23 -3.81 -11.65 -27.92
CA THR A 23 -2.56 -11.74 -28.69
C THR A 23 -1.43 -12.19 -27.78
N ARG A 24 -0.91 -13.39 -28.09
CA ARG A 24 0.39 -13.89 -27.63
C ARG A 24 1.52 -13.08 -28.30
N THR A 25 2.55 -12.81 -27.50
CA THR A 25 3.97 -12.55 -27.84
C THR A 25 4.35 -11.34 -28.71
N GLY A 26 5.25 -10.51 -28.17
CA GLY A 26 6.37 -9.94 -28.91
C GLY A 26 6.34 -8.44 -29.27
N LEU A 27 7.23 -7.69 -28.61
CA LEU A 27 7.91 -6.46 -29.04
C LEU A 27 7.26 -5.06 -28.92
N ARG A 28 8.10 -4.19 -28.32
CA ARG A 28 8.28 -2.73 -28.43
C ARG A 28 7.15 -1.81 -28.00
N TRP A 29 7.30 -1.29 -26.78
CA TRP A 29 6.65 -0.07 -26.32
C TRP A 29 7.53 1.13 -26.67
N ALA A 30 7.18 1.84 -27.73
CA ALA A 30 7.64 3.21 -27.96
C ALA A 30 6.56 4.18 -27.46
N SER A 31 6.98 5.10 -26.59
CA SER A 31 6.37 6.41 -26.32
C SER A 31 4.87 6.56 -26.61
N THR A 32 4.03 6.15 -25.66
CA THR A 32 2.70 6.73 -25.50
C THR A 32 2.53 7.13 -24.04
N LYS A 33 2.34 8.44 -23.81
CA LYS A 33 1.90 8.96 -22.51
C LYS A 33 0.64 8.20 -22.10
N PRO A 34 0.52 7.70 -20.85
CA PRO A 34 -0.73 7.10 -20.43
C PRO A 34 -1.83 8.17 -20.50
N PRO A 35 -2.94 7.94 -21.22
CA PRO A 35 -4.06 8.86 -21.16
C PRO A 35 -4.58 8.81 -19.72
N HIS A 36 -4.68 9.99 -19.09
CA HIS A 36 -5.41 10.14 -17.85
C HIS A 36 -6.81 9.53 -18.06
N ILE A 37 -7.05 8.38 -17.43
CA ILE A 37 -8.34 7.74 -17.40
C ILE A 37 -9.25 8.71 -16.64
N TYR A 38 -10.21 9.29 -17.35
CA TYR A 38 -11.32 10.01 -16.73
C TYR A 38 -11.85 9.17 -15.58
N ASN A 39 -11.77 9.70 -14.35
CA ASN A 39 -12.55 9.20 -13.23
C ASN A 39 -14.02 9.35 -13.63
N LEU A 40 -14.60 8.31 -14.22
CA LEU A 40 -16.04 8.20 -14.24
C LEU A 40 -16.48 8.20 -12.77
N PRO A 41 -17.44 9.05 -12.36
CA PRO A 41 -18.01 8.94 -11.03
C PRO A 41 -18.45 7.49 -10.85
N ARG A 42 -18.04 6.89 -9.73
CA ARG A 42 -18.57 5.59 -9.33
C ARG A 42 -20.07 5.78 -9.22
N VAL A 43 -20.83 5.20 -10.14
CA VAL A 43 -22.24 4.95 -9.90
C VAL A 43 -22.26 3.86 -8.83
N VAL A 44 -22.28 4.30 -7.57
CA VAL A 44 -22.68 3.47 -6.45
C VAL A 44 -24.20 3.41 -6.58
N VAL A 45 -24.71 2.33 -7.17
CA VAL A 45 -26.14 2.02 -7.05
C VAL A 45 -26.29 1.47 -5.65
N ASP A 46 -26.51 2.36 -4.70
CA ASP A 46 -26.88 2.01 -3.34
C ASP A 46 -28.38 1.72 -3.36
N LEU A 47 -28.74 0.43 -3.46
CA LEU A 47 -30.13 -0.01 -3.49
C LEU A 47 -30.84 0.27 -2.15
N ASP A 48 -30.07 0.61 -1.11
CA ASP A 48 -30.54 0.97 0.22
C ASP A 48 -30.67 2.50 0.38
N ALA A 49 -30.28 3.28 -0.64
CA ALA A 49 -30.34 4.74 -0.59
C ALA A 49 -31.76 5.32 -0.67
N PHE A 50 -32.79 4.48 -0.75
CA PHE A 50 -34.19 4.90 -0.60
C PHE A 50 -34.42 5.67 0.71
N ASP A 51 -33.71 5.31 1.78
CA ASP A 51 -33.79 5.98 3.09
C ASP A 51 -32.67 7.00 3.34
N SER A 52 -31.78 7.22 2.37
CA SER A 52 -30.66 8.16 2.52
C SER A 52 -31.14 9.60 2.36
N LYS A 53 -30.88 10.44 3.38
CA LYS A 53 -31.16 11.89 3.34
C LYS A 53 -30.42 12.66 2.23
N ILE A 54 -29.45 12.02 1.57
CA ILE A 54 -28.60 12.63 0.54
C ILE A 54 -29.14 12.33 -0.87
N VAL A 55 -30.01 11.35 -1.02
CA VAL A 55 -30.61 10.95 -2.30
C VAL A 55 -32.04 11.50 -2.37
N ARG A 56 -32.35 12.28 -3.41
CA ARG A 56 -33.72 12.80 -3.61
C ARG A 56 -34.65 11.65 -3.97
N LYS A 57 -35.84 11.60 -3.36
CA LYS A 57 -36.86 10.66 -3.79
C LYS A 57 -37.43 11.10 -5.13
N LEU A 58 -37.88 10.14 -5.93
CA LEU A 58 -38.51 10.43 -7.22
C LEU A 58 -39.73 11.36 -7.05
N GLU A 59 -40.44 11.18 -5.94
CA GLU A 59 -41.59 11.97 -5.47
C GLU A 59 -41.22 13.45 -5.25
N ASP A 60 -39.97 13.73 -4.87
CA ASP A 60 -39.48 15.08 -4.58
C ASP A 60 -39.04 15.84 -5.85
N ILE A 61 -39.04 15.18 -7.01
CA ILE A 61 -38.67 15.78 -8.29
C ILE A 61 -39.92 16.47 -8.87
N PRO A 62 -39.90 17.78 -9.16
CA PRO A 62 -41.05 18.47 -9.74
C PRO A 62 -41.52 17.80 -11.04
N GLU A 63 -42.85 17.67 -11.25
CA GLU A 63 -43.44 17.00 -12.43
C GLU A 63 -42.86 17.52 -13.76
N LYS A 64 -42.51 18.80 -13.83
CA LYS A 64 -41.91 19.42 -15.03
C LYS A 64 -40.53 18.84 -15.37
N GLU A 65 -39.75 18.39 -14.39
CA GLU A 65 -38.45 17.74 -14.60
C GLU A 65 -38.60 16.25 -14.92
N GLN A 66 -39.62 15.58 -14.37
CA GLN A 66 -39.94 14.18 -14.69
C GLN A 66 -40.29 14.00 -16.18
N ALA A 67 -40.94 14.99 -16.79
CA ALA A 67 -41.31 14.99 -18.21
C ALA A 67 -40.12 15.19 -19.18
N ILE A 68 -38.98 15.70 -18.70
CA ILE A 68 -37.81 16.02 -19.54
C ILE A 68 -36.84 14.83 -19.63
N SER A 69 -36.80 13.93 -18.65
CA SER A 69 -35.77 12.88 -18.56
C SER A 69 -35.98 11.67 -19.48
N TRP A 70 -37.10 11.59 -20.22
CA TRP A 70 -37.48 10.40 -21.02
C TRP A 70 -37.71 10.66 -22.51
N ARG A 71 -37.01 11.62 -23.13
CA ARG A 71 -36.98 11.73 -24.60
C ARG A 71 -35.74 11.03 -25.18
N PRO A 72 -35.89 9.95 -25.98
CA PRO A 72 -34.79 9.38 -26.74
C PRO A 72 -34.34 10.40 -27.79
N SER A 73 -33.09 10.86 -27.69
CA SER A 73 -32.47 11.79 -28.64
C SER A 73 -32.40 11.17 -30.03
N ARG A 74 -33.30 11.57 -30.94
CA ARG A 74 -33.16 11.27 -32.38
C ARG A 74 -32.11 12.21 -32.97
N ILE A 75 -30.93 11.70 -33.27
CA ILE A 75 -29.91 12.39 -34.08
C ILE A 75 -30.19 12.04 -35.55
N PRO A 76 -30.39 13.02 -36.46
CA PRO A 76 -30.54 12.73 -37.88
C PRO A 76 -29.16 12.44 -38.50
N VAL A 77 -28.99 11.24 -39.05
CA VAL A 77 -27.80 10.86 -39.85
C VAL A 77 -28.07 11.26 -41.30
N ARG A 78 -27.29 12.21 -41.82
CA ARG A 78 -27.20 12.50 -43.26
C ARG A 78 -26.26 11.48 -43.90
N LEU A 79 -26.81 10.58 -44.72
CA LEU A 79 -26.02 9.71 -45.58
C LEU A 79 -25.57 10.51 -46.80
N GLN A 80 -24.26 10.61 -47.01
CA GLN A 80 -23.66 11.14 -48.23
C GLN A 80 -23.03 9.96 -48.97
N GLU A 81 -23.55 9.67 -50.16
CA GLU A 81 -23.03 8.67 -51.09
C GLU A 81 -21.64 9.10 -51.58
N CYS A 82 -20.65 8.23 -51.42
CA CYS A 82 -19.39 8.32 -52.17
C CYS A 82 -19.26 7.13 -53.11
N GLN A 83 -19.12 7.46 -54.38
CA GLN A 83 -19.03 6.58 -55.53
C GLN A 83 -17.69 5.83 -55.58
N ASN A 84 -17.74 4.64 -56.18
CA ASN A 84 -16.58 3.85 -56.62
C ASN A 84 -15.67 4.62 -57.58
N PRO A 85 -14.39 4.20 -57.66
CA PRO A 85 -13.94 3.69 -58.96
C PRO A 85 -13.13 2.40 -58.89
N LYS A 86 -13.43 1.51 -59.86
CA LYS A 86 -12.58 0.43 -60.38
C LYS A 86 -11.32 1.08 -61.03
N THR A 87 -10.18 0.48 -61.36
CA THR A 87 -9.66 -0.88 -61.58
C THR A 87 -8.15 -0.66 -61.84
N GLN A 88 -7.27 -1.63 -61.53
CA GLN A 88 -6.31 -2.14 -62.53
C GLN A 88 -5.44 -3.28 -61.96
N THR A 89 -5.29 -4.28 -62.82
CA THR A 89 -4.60 -5.56 -62.73
C THR A 89 -3.14 -5.42 -63.22
N ALA A 90 -2.18 -6.13 -62.61
CA ALA A 90 -1.10 -6.83 -63.33
C ALA A 90 -0.18 -7.68 -62.42
N GLN A 91 -0.19 -8.97 -62.75
CA GLN A 91 0.79 -10.06 -62.71
C GLN A 91 2.22 -9.93 -62.11
N ALA A 92 2.61 -11.08 -61.53
CA ALA A 92 3.88 -11.80 -61.59
C ALA A 92 5.08 -11.36 -60.72
N SER A 93 5.50 -12.23 -59.80
CA SER A 93 6.70 -13.05 -59.99
C SER A 93 7.00 -13.93 -58.77
N SER A 94 7.46 -15.14 -59.08
CA SER A 94 7.97 -16.15 -58.17
C SER A 94 9.29 -15.71 -57.53
N ARG A 95 9.53 -16.12 -56.28
CA ARG A 95 10.86 -16.56 -55.82
C ARG A 95 10.78 -17.38 -54.54
N THR A 96 11.22 -18.62 -54.71
CA THR A 96 11.65 -19.57 -53.69
C THR A 96 12.75 -18.97 -52.80
N ASN A 97 12.76 -19.36 -51.52
CA ASN A 97 14.00 -19.61 -50.78
C ASN A 97 13.73 -20.56 -49.62
N ALA A 98 14.36 -21.73 -49.71
CA ALA A 98 14.57 -22.67 -48.63
C ALA A 98 15.72 -22.16 -47.74
N ALA A 99 15.66 -22.44 -46.42
CA ALA A 99 16.70 -23.17 -45.68
C ALA A 99 16.60 -23.02 -44.15
N LYS A 100 16.80 -24.16 -43.50
CA LYS A 100 17.54 -24.39 -42.24
C LYS A 100 16.99 -23.78 -40.94
N MET A 101 16.27 -24.62 -40.19
CA MET A 101 16.31 -24.60 -38.72
C MET A 101 17.07 -25.85 -38.24
N ARG A 102 18.29 -25.62 -37.71
CA ARG A 102 19.07 -26.62 -36.99
C ARG A 102 18.56 -26.71 -35.55
N GLY A 103 18.48 -27.93 -35.05
CA GLY A 103 18.12 -28.22 -33.66
C GLY A 103 19.16 -27.69 -32.67
N LEU A 104 18.67 -27.28 -31.50
CA LEU A 104 19.49 -27.02 -30.32
C LEU A 104 19.20 -28.10 -29.28
N ARG A 105 20.22 -28.94 -29.12
CA ARG A 105 20.39 -30.02 -28.16
C ARG A 105 20.86 -29.40 -26.84
N TRP A 106 20.20 -29.74 -25.74
CA TRP A 106 20.61 -29.35 -24.39
C TRP A 106 21.84 -30.17 -23.97
N HIS A 107 22.96 -29.49 -23.69
CA HIS A 107 24.11 -30.12 -23.05
C HIS A 107 24.00 -29.98 -21.53
N ARG A 108 23.96 -31.14 -20.88
CA ARG A 108 24.16 -31.37 -19.45
C ARG A 108 25.66 -31.31 -19.19
N TRP A 109 26.10 -30.47 -18.26
CA TRP A 109 27.46 -30.51 -17.73
C TRP A 109 27.40 -30.72 -16.22
N ALA A 110 28.04 -31.82 -15.80
CA ALA A 110 28.33 -32.18 -14.44
C ALA A 110 29.60 -31.44 -13.99
N GLY A 111 29.63 -31.01 -12.74
CA GLY A 111 30.83 -30.53 -12.07
C GLY A 111 30.98 -31.27 -10.75
N ASN A 112 31.91 -32.23 -10.74
CA ASN A 112 32.45 -32.85 -9.53
C ASN A 112 33.30 -31.82 -8.77
N GLY A 113 33.17 -31.82 -7.45
CA GLY A 113 34.03 -31.07 -6.54
C GLY A 113 34.11 -31.82 -5.22
N SER A 114 35.14 -32.66 -5.10
CA SER A 114 35.58 -33.34 -3.89
C SER A 114 36.11 -32.35 -2.86
N LEU A 115 35.67 -32.46 -1.61
CA LEU A 115 36.43 -32.00 -0.45
C LEU A 115 36.24 -32.99 0.71
N THR A 116 37.39 -33.48 1.14
CA THR A 116 37.70 -34.33 2.29
C THR A 116 37.07 -33.84 3.58
N ARG A 117 36.43 -34.73 4.33
CA ARG A 117 36.10 -34.52 5.75
C ARG A 117 36.55 -35.73 6.55
N GLN A 118 37.54 -35.50 7.41
CA GLN A 118 38.03 -36.44 8.40
C GLN A 118 36.99 -36.68 9.50
N ASP A 119 37.11 -37.89 10.03
CA ASP A 119 36.34 -38.56 11.07
C ASP A 119 36.04 -37.73 12.32
N VAL A 120 34.78 -37.70 12.75
CA VAL A 120 34.39 -37.83 14.17
C VAL A 120 32.99 -38.45 14.25
N GLY A 121 32.91 -39.65 14.82
CA GLY A 121 31.83 -40.09 15.71
C GLY A 121 30.43 -40.36 15.13
N ASN A 122 30.20 -41.61 14.72
CA ASN A 122 28.86 -42.23 14.74
C ASN A 122 28.38 -42.33 16.20
N PRO A 123 27.07 -42.13 16.47
CA PRO A 123 26.30 -43.32 16.82
C PRO A 123 24.91 -43.39 16.18
N GLU A 124 24.58 -44.64 15.83
CA GLU A 124 23.26 -45.25 15.83
C GLU A 124 22.18 -44.70 14.88
N GLN A 125 22.12 -45.40 13.75
CA GLN A 125 20.95 -45.50 12.88
C GLN A 125 19.75 -46.11 13.61
N SER A 126 18.74 -45.30 13.91
CA SER A 126 17.36 -45.78 14.02
C SER A 126 16.60 -45.39 12.76
N ASN A 127 16.41 -46.35 11.85
CA ASN A 127 15.52 -46.23 10.69
C ASN A 127 14.06 -46.15 11.16
N GLY A 128 13.60 -44.95 11.51
CA GLY A 128 12.19 -44.63 11.70
C GLY A 128 11.58 -44.19 10.38
N ASN A 129 10.84 -45.09 9.73
CA ASN A 129 9.93 -44.75 8.64
C ASN A 129 8.89 -43.72 9.13
N CYS A 130 9.18 -42.43 8.92
CA CYS A 130 8.16 -41.38 9.01
C CYS A 130 7.28 -41.48 7.76
N ARG A 131 6.28 -42.38 7.81
CA ARG A 131 5.08 -42.19 7.01
C ARG A 131 4.49 -40.86 7.43
N GLU A 132 4.46 -39.90 6.51
CA GLU A 132 3.54 -38.78 6.58
C GLU A 132 2.13 -39.35 6.73
N MET A 133 1.65 -39.43 7.97
CA MET A 133 0.23 -39.44 8.23
C MET A 133 -0.27 -38.07 7.79
N GLU A 134 -0.81 -38.00 6.57
CA GLU A 134 -1.83 -37.01 6.25
C GLU A 134 -2.98 -37.21 7.24
N ILE A 135 -2.89 -36.56 8.39
CA ILE A 135 -4.02 -36.37 9.28
C ILE A 135 -4.92 -35.40 8.52
N ASN A 136 -5.83 -35.96 7.72
CA ASN A 136 -7.03 -35.30 7.26
C ASN A 136 -7.86 -34.97 8.51
N MET A 137 -7.48 -33.91 9.24
CA MET A 137 -8.38 -33.30 10.20
C MET A 137 -9.53 -32.71 9.40
N PRO A 138 -10.77 -33.20 9.55
CA PRO A 138 -11.91 -32.52 8.96
C PRO A 138 -11.92 -31.10 9.53
N SER A 139 -11.72 -30.10 8.68
CA SER A 139 -11.85 -28.71 9.10
C SER A 139 -13.23 -28.56 9.75
N PRO A 140 -13.34 -28.07 11.00
CA PRO A 140 -14.64 -27.81 11.60
C PRO A 140 -15.41 -26.92 10.63
N ARG A 141 -16.47 -27.45 10.03
CA ARG A 141 -17.30 -26.71 9.09
C ARG A 141 -17.86 -25.52 9.87
N SER A 142 -17.57 -24.31 9.44
CA SER A 142 -18.09 -23.11 10.11
C SER A 142 -19.60 -23.18 10.18
N ASN A 143 -20.16 -22.81 11.34
CA ASN A 143 -21.60 -22.67 11.49
C ASN A 143 -22.10 -21.46 10.69
N PHE A 144 -21.22 -20.47 10.51
CA PHE A 144 -21.46 -19.40 9.56
C PHE A 144 -21.31 -19.88 8.13
N LYS A 145 -22.38 -19.74 7.35
CA LYS A 145 -22.35 -20.00 5.92
C LYS A 145 -22.58 -18.68 5.22
N PRO A 146 -21.51 -17.89 4.92
CA PRO A 146 -21.62 -16.70 4.08
C PRO A 146 -21.94 -17.05 2.61
N MET A 147 -22.45 -18.26 2.36
CA MET A 147 -22.81 -18.80 1.06
C MET A 147 -24.22 -18.36 0.64
N THR A 148 -24.60 -17.12 0.96
CA THR A 148 -25.74 -16.46 0.33
C THR A 148 -25.21 -15.55 -0.78
N ALA A 149 -25.97 -15.37 -1.85
CA ALA A 149 -25.50 -14.57 -2.97
C ALA A 149 -25.47 -13.11 -2.52
N THR A 150 -24.33 -12.44 -2.66
CA THR A 150 -24.24 -11.02 -2.32
C THR A 150 -24.87 -10.16 -3.42
N ALA A 151 -25.33 -8.95 -3.13
CA ALA A 151 -25.85 -8.05 -4.16
C ALA A 151 -24.90 -7.86 -5.37
N PRO A 152 -23.56 -7.77 -5.19
CA PRO A 152 -22.62 -7.81 -6.32
C PRO A 152 -22.62 -9.11 -7.12
N ASP A 153 -22.76 -10.27 -6.46
CA ASP A 153 -22.85 -11.58 -7.11
C ASP A 153 -24.12 -11.66 -7.98
N LEU A 154 -25.24 -11.16 -7.46
CA LEU A 154 -26.53 -11.08 -8.17
C LEU A 154 -26.47 -10.10 -9.34
N LEU A 155 -25.90 -8.91 -9.15
CA LEU A 155 -25.74 -7.91 -10.21
C LEU A 155 -24.81 -8.42 -11.33
N MET A 156 -23.74 -9.14 -10.96
CA MET A 156 -22.84 -9.74 -11.93
C MET A 156 -23.54 -10.82 -12.75
N TYR A 157 -24.36 -11.66 -12.11
CA TYR A 157 -25.17 -12.65 -12.80
C TYR A 157 -26.22 -12.00 -13.72
N ALA A 158 -26.95 -10.99 -13.22
CA ALA A 158 -27.89 -10.20 -14.00
C ALA A 158 -27.25 -9.67 -15.29
N LEU A 159 -26.11 -9.00 -15.16
CA LEU A 159 -25.48 -8.30 -16.28
C LEU A 159 -24.74 -9.21 -17.27
N LEU A 160 -24.18 -10.32 -16.78
CA LEU A 160 -23.28 -11.18 -17.57
C LEU A 160 -23.86 -12.56 -17.88
N GLY A 161 -25.05 -12.88 -17.36
CA GLY A 161 -25.67 -14.20 -17.43
C GLY A 161 -24.95 -15.26 -16.58
N GLU A 162 -25.28 -16.54 -16.79
CA GLU A 162 -24.53 -17.63 -16.18
C GLU A 162 -23.08 -17.54 -16.68
N PRO A 163 -22.08 -17.37 -15.79
CA PRO A 163 -20.70 -17.24 -16.22
C PRO A 163 -20.34 -18.50 -17.03
N THR A 164 -20.08 -18.36 -18.33
CA THR A 164 -19.79 -19.50 -19.24
C THR A 164 -18.75 -20.43 -18.63
N ALA A 165 -18.80 -21.71 -18.99
CA ALA A 165 -18.04 -22.87 -18.48
C ALA A 165 -16.50 -22.75 -18.47
N SER A 166 -15.94 -21.55 -18.52
CA SER A 166 -14.57 -21.25 -18.11
C SER A 166 -14.23 -21.91 -16.77
N HIS A 167 -13.07 -22.56 -16.73
CA HIS A 167 -12.49 -23.28 -15.59
C HIS A 167 -12.14 -22.40 -14.38
N ASN A 168 -12.79 -21.24 -14.21
CA ASN A 168 -12.56 -20.41 -13.05
C ASN A 168 -13.33 -20.98 -11.85
N PRO A 169 -12.67 -21.56 -10.82
CA PRO A 169 -13.33 -22.18 -9.67
C PRO A 169 -14.28 -21.22 -8.93
N LYS A 170 -14.07 -19.90 -9.06
CA LYS A 170 -14.94 -18.86 -8.47
C LYS A 170 -16.33 -18.83 -9.09
N ASN A 171 -16.44 -19.15 -10.38
CA ASN A 171 -17.71 -19.21 -11.09
C ASN A 171 -18.46 -20.50 -10.77
N THR A 172 -17.76 -21.58 -10.43
CA THR A 172 -18.38 -22.86 -10.04
C THR A 172 -19.22 -22.69 -8.77
N PHE A 173 -18.74 -21.91 -7.81
CA PHE A 173 -19.47 -21.59 -6.59
C PHE A 173 -20.75 -20.78 -6.89
N LEU A 174 -20.62 -19.69 -7.66
CA LEU A 174 -21.76 -18.85 -8.02
C LEU A 174 -22.83 -19.69 -8.76
N ARG A 175 -22.40 -20.54 -9.71
CA ARG A 175 -23.32 -21.46 -10.42
C ARG A 175 -24.00 -22.44 -9.47
N GLN A 176 -23.26 -23.07 -8.55
CA GLN A 176 -23.86 -23.98 -7.57
C GLN A 176 -24.90 -23.27 -6.71
N LEU A 177 -24.61 -22.05 -6.28
CA LEU A 177 -25.50 -21.23 -5.47
C LEU A 177 -26.77 -20.82 -6.22
N LEU A 178 -26.62 -20.35 -7.46
CA LEU A 178 -27.77 -19.95 -8.30
C LEU A 178 -28.64 -21.18 -8.61
N ARG A 179 -28.02 -22.32 -8.95
CA ARG A 179 -28.74 -23.59 -9.18
C ARG A 179 -29.43 -24.12 -7.94
N SER A 180 -28.81 -24.02 -6.76
CA SER A 180 -29.43 -24.45 -5.51
C SER A 180 -30.63 -23.60 -5.11
N ASN A 181 -30.71 -22.36 -5.59
CA ASN A 181 -31.87 -21.50 -5.42
C ASN A 181 -32.92 -21.68 -6.54
N GLY A 182 -32.67 -22.56 -7.53
CA GLY A 182 -33.60 -22.79 -8.63
C GLY A 182 -33.51 -21.78 -9.77
N LEU A 183 -32.45 -20.96 -9.82
CA LEU A 183 -32.19 -20.09 -10.96
C LEU A 183 -31.64 -20.89 -12.13
N LEU A 184 -32.36 -20.86 -13.24
CA LEU A 184 -31.91 -21.38 -14.53
C LEU A 184 -31.40 -20.20 -15.35
N ALA A 185 -30.32 -20.41 -16.11
CA ALA A 185 -29.83 -19.38 -17.04
C ALA A 185 -30.95 -19.02 -18.02
N ALA A 186 -31.53 -17.83 -17.87
CA ALA A 186 -32.57 -17.35 -18.77
C ALA A 186 -31.96 -16.87 -20.09
N GLU A 187 -32.77 -16.84 -21.15
CA GLU A 187 -32.32 -16.41 -22.48
C GLU A 187 -32.05 -14.90 -22.54
N SER A 188 -32.68 -14.12 -21.65
CA SER A 188 -32.55 -12.66 -21.59
C SER A 188 -31.99 -12.12 -20.26
N THR A 189 -31.43 -10.91 -20.32
CA THR A 189 -30.89 -10.18 -19.17
C THR A 189 -32.01 -9.76 -18.20
N GLU A 190 -33.19 -9.44 -18.73
CA GLU A 190 -34.37 -9.00 -17.99
C GLU A 190 -34.99 -10.14 -17.18
N GLU A 191 -35.12 -11.34 -17.75
CA GLU A 191 -35.60 -12.53 -17.02
C GLU A 191 -34.63 -12.93 -15.90
N ASN A 192 -33.31 -12.84 -16.13
CA ASN A 192 -32.33 -13.08 -15.08
C ASN A 192 -32.49 -12.06 -13.93
N LEU A 193 -32.72 -10.78 -14.24
CA LEU A 193 -33.01 -9.74 -13.22
C LEU A 193 -34.29 -10.04 -12.45
N GLU A 194 -35.37 -10.42 -13.14
CA GLU A 194 -36.66 -10.72 -12.55
C GLU A 194 -36.57 -11.92 -11.60
N GLN A 195 -35.94 -13.02 -12.04
CA GLN A 195 -35.72 -14.19 -11.19
C GLN A 195 -34.85 -13.86 -9.97
N LEU A 196 -33.83 -13.00 -10.11
CA LEU A 196 -33.01 -12.54 -8.98
C LEU A 196 -33.84 -11.72 -7.98
N THR A 197 -34.70 -10.82 -8.44
CA THR A 197 -35.57 -10.02 -7.55
C THR A 197 -36.62 -10.84 -6.82
N LEU A 198 -37.09 -11.94 -7.41
CA LEU A 198 -38.12 -12.80 -6.82
C LEU A 198 -37.56 -13.84 -5.85
N GLN A 199 -36.34 -14.35 -6.09
CA GLN A 199 -35.79 -15.48 -5.32
C GLN A 199 -34.81 -15.08 -4.22
N PHE A 200 -34.24 -13.88 -4.25
CA PHE A 200 -33.33 -13.43 -3.20
C PHE A 200 -34.08 -12.57 -2.18
N PRO A 201 -33.95 -12.88 -0.87
CA PRO A 201 -34.55 -12.03 0.15
C PRO A 201 -33.99 -10.63 0.01
N THR A 202 -34.87 -9.65 -0.13
CA THR A 202 -34.51 -8.22 -0.16
C THR A 202 -34.15 -7.73 1.23
N ASP A 203 -34.62 -8.39 2.30
CA ASP A 203 -34.30 -8.04 3.68
C ASP A 203 -32.86 -8.46 4.04
N PRO A 204 -31.94 -7.49 4.23
CA PRO A 204 -30.55 -7.80 4.58
C PRO A 204 -30.42 -8.47 5.94
N LEU A 205 -31.37 -8.25 6.87
CA LEU A 205 -31.35 -8.86 8.19
C LEU A 205 -31.72 -10.34 8.13
N ALA A 206 -32.80 -10.68 7.42
CA ALA A 206 -33.16 -12.08 7.16
C ALA A 206 -32.00 -12.85 6.51
N ASN A 207 -31.31 -12.25 5.54
CA ASN A 207 -30.13 -12.85 4.90
C ASN A 207 -28.99 -13.10 5.88
N ALA A 208 -28.71 -12.14 6.78
CA ALA A 208 -27.68 -12.30 7.79
C ALA A 208 -28.04 -13.42 8.78
N ILE A 209 -29.29 -13.47 9.25
CA ILE A 209 -29.80 -14.51 10.16
C ILE A 209 -29.72 -15.89 9.50
N GLN A 210 -30.14 -16.00 8.23
CA GLN A 210 -30.07 -17.26 7.47
C GLN A 210 -28.63 -17.74 7.28
N ALA A 211 -27.67 -16.83 7.15
CA ALA A 211 -26.25 -17.16 7.09
C ALA A 211 -25.64 -17.55 8.45
N GLY A 212 -26.41 -17.43 9.54
CA GLY A 212 -26.01 -17.78 10.90
C GLY A 212 -25.59 -16.59 11.76
N PHE A 213 -25.88 -15.35 11.37
CA PHE A 213 -25.65 -14.16 12.20
C PHE A 213 -26.83 -13.91 13.14
N THR A 214 -26.70 -14.32 14.39
CA THR A 214 -27.64 -14.01 15.48
C THR A 214 -26.87 -13.39 16.66
N PRO A 215 -27.54 -12.69 17.59
CA PRO A 215 -26.89 -12.17 18.79
C PRO A 215 -26.14 -13.24 19.59
N GLU A 216 -26.67 -14.47 19.63
CA GLU A 216 -26.07 -15.61 20.34
C GLU A 216 -24.86 -16.19 19.60
N SER A 217 -24.81 -16.07 18.27
CA SER A 217 -23.70 -16.58 17.46
C SER A 217 -22.49 -15.64 17.43
N GLU A 218 -22.61 -14.42 17.96
CA GLU A 218 -21.55 -13.39 17.94
C GLU A 218 -20.19 -13.90 18.44
N ALA A 219 -20.19 -14.62 19.57
CA ALA A 219 -18.97 -15.15 20.18
C ALA A 219 -18.33 -16.26 19.33
N LEU A 220 -19.15 -17.12 18.73
CA LEU A 220 -18.70 -18.19 17.83
C LEU A 220 -18.12 -17.60 16.54
N LEU A 221 -18.78 -16.60 15.96
CA LEU A 221 -18.28 -15.91 14.77
C LEU A 221 -16.96 -15.22 15.02
N LYS A 222 -16.80 -14.57 16.18
CA LYS A 222 -15.52 -14.00 16.58
C LYS A 222 -14.43 -15.07 16.63
N GLN A 223 -14.72 -16.24 17.19
CA GLN A 223 -13.78 -17.37 17.22
C GLN A 223 -13.45 -17.87 15.81
N GLU A 224 -14.45 -18.01 14.93
CA GLU A 224 -14.26 -18.43 13.53
C GLU A 224 -13.44 -17.43 12.71
N ILE A 225 -13.59 -16.12 12.93
CA ILE A 225 -12.73 -15.09 12.31
C ILE A 225 -11.27 -15.30 12.69
N PHE A 226 -11.01 -15.72 13.93
CA PHE A 226 -9.67 -15.91 14.45
C PHE A 226 -9.03 -17.22 14.00
N THR A 227 -9.77 -18.33 14.07
CA THR A 227 -9.25 -19.67 13.82
C THR A 227 -9.38 -20.11 12.36
N GLY A 228 -10.38 -19.59 11.65
CA GLY A 228 -10.74 -20.04 10.31
C GLY A 228 -9.66 -19.77 9.26
N LEU A 229 -9.60 -20.66 8.26
CA LEU A 229 -8.83 -20.48 7.03
C LEU A 229 -9.72 -19.85 5.97
N TRP A 230 -9.89 -18.54 6.06
CA TRP A 230 -10.72 -17.80 5.11
C TRP A 230 -9.93 -17.43 3.85
N SER A 231 -10.53 -17.66 2.69
CA SER A 231 -10.11 -17.02 1.45
C SER A 231 -10.50 -15.53 1.45
N PHE A 232 -9.81 -14.74 0.65
CA PHE A 232 -10.14 -13.31 0.51
C PHE A 232 -11.56 -13.08 -0.02
N SER A 233 -12.06 -13.99 -0.87
CA SER A 233 -13.42 -13.91 -1.40
C SER A 233 -14.46 -14.14 -0.32
N GLU A 234 -14.26 -15.13 0.55
CA GLU A 234 -15.15 -15.41 1.69
C GLU A 234 -15.18 -14.24 2.65
N ILE A 235 -14.05 -13.58 2.91
CA ILE A 235 -13.99 -12.38 3.75
C ILE A 235 -14.76 -11.22 3.12
N CYS A 236 -14.60 -11.01 1.80
CA CYS A 236 -15.35 -9.95 1.11
C CYS A 236 -16.86 -10.18 1.24
N ARG A 237 -17.31 -11.43 1.08
CA ARG A 237 -18.73 -11.80 1.25
C ARG A 237 -19.20 -11.63 2.68
N PHE A 238 -18.44 -12.13 3.64
CA PHE A 238 -18.68 -11.95 5.07
C PHE A 238 -18.89 -10.48 5.42
N ILE A 239 -17.95 -9.62 5.02
CA ILE A 239 -18.00 -8.18 5.28
C ILE A 239 -19.18 -7.54 4.56
N SER A 240 -19.38 -7.86 3.27
CA SER A 240 -20.48 -7.29 2.49
C SER A 240 -21.83 -7.59 3.13
N MET A 241 -22.07 -8.85 3.49
CA MET A 241 -23.32 -9.31 4.08
C MET A 241 -23.57 -8.74 5.47
N LEU A 242 -22.55 -8.65 6.34
CA LEU A 242 -22.75 -8.04 7.65
C LEU A 242 -22.89 -6.51 7.54
N SER A 243 -22.18 -5.88 6.61
CA SER A 243 -22.21 -4.41 6.46
C SER A 243 -23.52 -3.85 5.87
N SER A 244 -24.42 -4.71 5.37
CA SER A 244 -25.74 -4.30 4.92
C SER A 244 -26.72 -4.06 6.08
N THR A 245 -26.44 -4.60 7.28
CA THR A 245 -27.30 -4.44 8.47
C THR A 245 -26.66 -3.54 9.53
N SER A 246 -27.47 -2.89 10.37
CA SER A 246 -26.96 -2.10 11.50
C SER A 246 -26.29 -2.98 12.55
N GLN A 247 -26.86 -4.14 12.85
CA GLN A 247 -26.30 -5.10 13.80
C GLN A 247 -24.96 -5.66 13.30
N GLY A 248 -24.86 -6.00 12.01
CA GLY A 248 -23.61 -6.47 11.41
C GLY A 248 -22.55 -5.37 11.32
N CYS A 249 -22.92 -4.12 11.05
CA CYS A 249 -22.00 -2.98 11.15
C CYS A 249 -21.50 -2.75 12.58
N GLN A 250 -22.36 -2.89 13.60
CA GLN A 250 -21.96 -2.82 15.01
C GLN A 250 -20.96 -3.93 15.36
N PHE A 251 -21.24 -5.16 14.91
CA PHE A 251 -20.33 -6.30 15.06
C PHE A 251 -18.96 -6.01 14.43
N ILE A 252 -18.94 -5.57 13.16
CA ILE A 252 -17.69 -5.28 12.45
C ILE A 252 -16.92 -4.14 13.12
N ALA A 253 -17.60 -3.07 13.55
CA ALA A 253 -16.95 -1.98 14.27
C ALA A 253 -16.33 -2.43 15.60
N LYS A 254 -17.02 -3.31 16.34
CA LYS A 254 -16.55 -3.91 17.60
C LYS A 254 -15.33 -4.82 17.40
N PHE A 255 -15.29 -5.58 16.31
CA PHE A 255 -14.21 -6.54 16.00
C PHE A 255 -13.31 -6.11 14.84
N GLY A 256 -13.22 -4.80 14.58
CA GLY A 256 -12.52 -4.26 13.43
C GLY A 256 -11.04 -4.66 13.35
N ASP A 257 -10.34 -4.75 14.49
CA ASP A 257 -8.94 -5.19 14.52
C ASP A 257 -8.76 -6.65 14.11
N ASP A 258 -9.71 -7.53 14.45
CA ASP A 258 -9.63 -8.94 14.09
C ASP A 258 -9.90 -9.14 12.59
N ILE A 259 -10.84 -8.38 12.01
CA ILE A 259 -11.05 -8.31 10.56
C ILE A 259 -9.77 -7.84 9.85
N VAL A 260 -9.09 -6.82 10.38
CA VAL A 260 -7.83 -6.34 9.81
C VAL A 260 -6.72 -7.38 9.90
N LYS A 261 -6.60 -8.12 11.01
CA LYS A 261 -5.65 -9.25 11.13
C LYS A 261 -5.95 -10.32 10.09
N LEU A 262 -7.22 -10.65 9.90
CA LEU A 262 -7.67 -11.64 8.91
C LEU A 262 -7.30 -11.21 7.48
N LEU A 263 -7.59 -9.95 7.09
CA LEU A 263 -7.19 -9.38 5.79
C LEU A 263 -5.66 -9.42 5.57
N ARG A 264 -4.87 -9.15 6.62
CA ARG A 264 -3.41 -9.25 6.55
C ARG A 264 -2.94 -10.70 6.37
N ARG A 265 -3.54 -11.65 7.08
CA ARG A 265 -3.23 -13.08 6.96
C ARG A 265 -3.50 -13.58 5.55
N CYS A 266 -4.66 -13.27 4.97
CA CYS A 266 -4.99 -13.67 3.61
C CYS A 266 -4.02 -13.08 2.59
N ARG A 267 -3.67 -11.80 2.74
CA ARG A 267 -2.65 -11.18 1.90
C ARG A 267 -1.31 -11.90 2.01
N PHE A 268 -0.84 -12.20 3.22
CA PHE A 268 0.42 -12.91 3.45
C PHE A 268 0.41 -14.30 2.78
N ILE A 269 -0.65 -15.10 3.00
CA ILE A 269 -0.82 -16.41 2.37
C ILE A 269 -0.77 -16.30 0.84
N SER A 270 -1.44 -15.30 0.25
CA SER A 270 -1.43 -15.09 -1.21
C SER A 270 -0.04 -14.78 -1.79
N HIS A 271 0.87 -14.23 -0.97
CA HIS A 271 2.25 -13.96 -1.37
C HIS A 271 3.19 -15.15 -1.14
N SER A 272 2.98 -15.92 -0.07
CA SER A 272 3.89 -17.01 0.32
C SER A 272 3.61 -18.34 -0.39
N ALA A 273 2.33 -18.67 -0.63
CA ALA A 273 1.94 -20.00 -1.10
C ALA A 273 1.97 -20.17 -2.63
N GLY A 274 2.69 -19.31 -3.36
CA GLY A 274 2.70 -19.35 -4.82
C GLY A 274 1.28 -19.31 -5.40
N ALA A 275 0.45 -18.36 -4.95
CA ALA A 275 -0.95 -18.14 -5.36
C ALA A 275 -1.67 -19.42 -5.83
N ILE A 276 -2.19 -20.22 -4.90
CA ILE A 276 -2.94 -21.46 -5.16
C ILE A 276 -4.05 -21.26 -6.22
N ASP A 277 -4.61 -20.04 -6.32
CA ASP A 277 -5.61 -19.64 -7.34
C ASP A 277 -5.11 -18.55 -8.33
N GLY A 278 -3.80 -18.31 -8.41
CA GLY A 278 -3.19 -17.31 -9.30
C GLY A 278 -3.49 -15.83 -8.99
N GLN A 279 -4.40 -15.52 -8.05
CA GLN A 279 -4.75 -14.13 -7.73
C GLN A 279 -3.98 -13.60 -6.51
N GLN A 280 -3.01 -12.73 -6.77
CA GLN A 280 -2.29 -11.98 -5.74
C GLN A 280 -3.19 -10.89 -5.15
N ILE A 281 -3.35 -10.87 -3.82
CA ILE A 281 -4.17 -9.85 -3.15
C ILE A 281 -3.38 -8.55 -3.05
N THR A 282 -3.82 -7.53 -3.78
CA THR A 282 -3.14 -6.24 -3.81
C THR A 282 -3.57 -5.30 -2.67
N THR A 283 -2.73 -4.32 -2.34
CA THR A 283 -3.08 -3.22 -1.41
C THR A 283 -4.36 -2.50 -1.84
N SER A 284 -4.57 -2.31 -3.16
CA SER A 284 -5.73 -1.62 -3.72
C SER A 284 -7.03 -2.39 -3.51
N MET A 285 -7.01 -3.73 -3.61
CA MET A 285 -8.18 -4.58 -3.34
C MET A 285 -8.64 -4.45 -1.89
N ILE A 286 -7.71 -4.49 -0.94
CA ILE A 286 -8.02 -4.33 0.49
C ILE A 286 -8.54 -2.92 0.76
N LEU A 287 -7.91 -1.88 0.19
CA LEU A 287 -8.38 -0.50 0.35
C LEU A 287 -9.80 -0.30 -0.16
N LYS A 288 -10.14 -0.87 -1.32
CA LYS A 288 -11.51 -0.78 -1.87
C LYS A 288 -12.54 -1.38 -0.92
N LEU A 289 -12.24 -2.56 -0.37
CA LEU A 289 -13.10 -3.24 0.62
C LEU A 289 -13.27 -2.39 1.89
N LEU A 290 -12.17 -1.85 2.43
CA LEU A 290 -12.22 -1.00 3.62
C LEU A 290 -13.01 0.30 3.37
N ASN A 291 -12.85 0.93 2.20
CA ASN A 291 -13.61 2.14 1.85
C ASN A 291 -15.11 1.86 1.82
N SER A 292 -15.53 0.77 1.16
CA SER A 292 -16.94 0.36 1.13
C SER A 292 -17.47 0.05 2.52
N LEU A 293 -16.73 -0.73 3.31
CA LEU A 293 -17.12 -1.08 4.68
C LEU A 293 -17.31 0.17 5.55
N VAL A 294 -16.34 1.08 5.51
CA VAL A 294 -16.35 2.26 6.37
C VAL A 294 -17.46 3.24 5.98
N LEU A 295 -17.74 3.39 4.68
CA LEU A 295 -18.90 4.16 4.20
C LEU A 295 -20.23 3.52 4.64
N ASN A 296 -20.34 2.19 4.59
CA ASN A 296 -21.54 1.47 5.03
C ASN A 296 -21.79 1.58 6.54
N ILE A 297 -20.73 1.61 7.35
CA ILE A 297 -20.85 1.82 8.80
C ILE A 297 -21.27 3.28 9.08
N ASP A 298 -20.64 4.24 8.42
CA ASP A 298 -20.93 5.67 8.60
C ASP A 298 -22.36 6.03 8.15
N SER A 299 -22.84 5.45 7.05
CA SER A 299 -24.22 5.67 6.56
C SER A 299 -25.30 5.19 7.53
N LYS A 300 -24.97 4.23 8.39
CA LYS A 300 -25.84 3.71 9.46
C LYS A 300 -25.70 4.49 10.79
N GLY A 301 -24.98 5.61 10.78
CA GLY A 301 -24.76 6.44 11.97
C GLY A 301 -23.84 5.80 13.01
N LEU A 302 -23.09 4.78 12.64
CA LEU A 302 -22.18 4.06 13.51
C LEU A 302 -20.74 4.55 13.32
N LYS A 303 -19.91 4.41 14.35
CA LYS A 303 -18.48 4.73 14.27
C LYS A 303 -17.70 3.48 13.84
N PRO A 304 -16.90 3.51 12.75
CA PRO A 304 -16.09 2.37 12.31
C PRO A 304 -15.06 1.86 13.33
N GLY A 305 -14.72 2.68 14.32
CA GLY A 305 -13.67 2.37 15.28
C GLY A 305 -12.26 2.64 14.73
N ALA A 306 -11.32 2.85 15.66
CA ALA A 306 -9.94 3.22 15.32
C ALA A 306 -9.23 2.15 14.47
N GLY A 307 -9.42 0.87 14.78
CA GLY A 307 -8.76 -0.24 14.10
C GLY A 307 -9.02 -0.27 12.58
N LEU A 308 -10.27 -0.09 12.16
CA LEU A 308 -10.63 -0.01 10.73
C LEU A 308 -10.12 1.28 10.09
N CYS A 309 -10.26 2.43 10.76
CA CYS A 309 -9.78 3.70 10.24
C CYS A 309 -8.26 3.70 10.02
N HIS A 310 -7.48 3.18 10.96
CA HIS A 310 -6.02 3.12 10.85
C HIS A 310 -5.55 2.10 9.81
N ALA A 311 -6.26 0.98 9.68
CA ALA A 311 -6.00 0.04 8.59
C ALA A 311 -6.26 0.69 7.24
N GLY A 312 -7.40 1.37 7.09
CA GLY A 312 -7.74 2.15 5.92
C GLY A 312 -6.66 3.18 5.60
N LEU A 313 -6.22 3.96 6.58
CA LEU A 313 -5.13 4.94 6.45
C LEU A 313 -3.82 4.30 5.98
N TYR A 314 -3.46 3.14 6.52
CA TYR A 314 -2.27 2.38 6.11
C TYR A 314 -2.35 1.90 4.66
N TYR A 315 -3.45 1.27 4.27
CA TYR A 315 -3.62 0.78 2.90
C TYR A 315 -3.77 1.93 1.90
N ALA A 316 -4.41 3.04 2.28
CA ALA A 316 -4.52 4.27 1.50
C ALA A 316 -3.14 4.84 1.22
N SER A 317 -2.35 5.06 2.27
CA SER A 317 -0.99 5.61 2.19
C SER A 317 -0.08 4.71 1.35
N ARG A 318 -0.09 3.40 1.58
CA ARG A 318 0.70 2.42 0.81
C ARG A 318 0.30 2.33 -0.66
N SER A 319 -0.93 2.72 -1.00
CA SER A 319 -1.41 2.77 -2.39
C SER A 319 -1.21 4.13 -3.08
N GLY A 320 -0.75 5.16 -2.34
CA GLY A 320 -0.68 6.53 -2.84
C GLY A 320 -2.03 7.20 -3.10
N ASN A 321 -3.12 6.67 -2.53
CA ASN A 321 -4.45 7.24 -2.73
C ASN A 321 -4.70 8.40 -1.75
N LEU A 322 -4.32 9.61 -2.16
CA LEU A 322 -4.41 10.83 -1.35
C LEU A 322 -5.83 11.17 -0.89
N SER A 323 -6.83 10.97 -1.74
CA SER A 323 -8.25 11.18 -1.37
C SER A 323 -8.68 10.23 -0.24
N ALA A 324 -8.27 8.96 -0.29
CA ALA A 324 -8.55 8.02 0.79
C ALA A 324 -7.74 8.35 2.05
N VAL A 325 -6.49 8.81 1.93
CA VAL A 325 -5.69 9.29 3.07
C VAL A 325 -6.42 10.42 3.80
N ARG A 326 -6.94 11.43 3.08
CA ARG A 326 -7.77 12.50 3.65
C ARG A 326 -8.96 11.95 4.42
N MET A 327 -9.77 11.11 3.76
CA MET A 327 -10.97 10.50 4.34
C MET A 327 -10.66 9.78 5.65
N TYR A 328 -9.60 8.96 5.68
CA TYR A 328 -9.24 8.22 6.89
C TYR A 328 -8.62 9.09 7.99
N LEU A 329 -7.89 10.15 7.66
CA LEU A 329 -7.44 11.13 8.65
C LEU A 329 -8.63 11.85 9.28
N GLU A 330 -9.62 12.26 8.48
CA GLU A 330 -10.86 12.89 8.98
C GLU A 330 -11.64 11.96 9.90
N MET A 331 -11.78 10.69 9.51
CA MET A 331 -12.46 9.69 10.33
C MET A 331 -11.69 9.36 11.60
N SER A 332 -10.36 9.26 11.53
CA SER A 332 -9.53 9.07 12.72
C SER A 332 -9.68 10.23 13.70
N ARG A 333 -9.76 11.47 13.20
CA ARG A 333 -10.07 12.66 14.00
C ARG A 333 -11.43 12.55 14.70
N LYS A 334 -12.48 12.19 13.96
CA LYS A 334 -13.85 12.04 14.50
C LYS A 334 -13.93 10.94 15.57
N ASN A 335 -13.09 9.92 15.48
CA ASN A 335 -13.06 8.78 16.40
C ASN A 335 -12.11 8.96 17.60
N GLY A 336 -11.48 10.13 17.75
CA GLY A 336 -10.45 10.36 18.75
C GLY A 336 -9.18 9.63 18.34
N TYR A 337 -8.27 10.34 17.65
CA TYR A 337 -7.02 9.79 17.17
C TYR A 337 -6.34 8.93 18.25
N SER A 338 -6.04 7.69 17.92
CA SER A 338 -5.09 6.89 18.69
C SER A 338 -3.89 6.58 17.82
N ILE A 339 -2.69 6.69 18.38
CA ILE A 339 -1.48 6.33 17.65
C ILE A 339 -1.25 4.86 17.86
N ASP A 340 -1.36 4.07 16.80
CA ASP A 340 -0.93 2.68 16.78
C ASP A 340 0.14 2.46 15.70
N TRP A 341 0.68 1.24 15.65
CA TRP A 341 1.68 0.88 14.64
C TRP A 341 1.17 1.02 13.19
N LYS A 342 -0.16 0.97 12.96
CA LYS A 342 -0.75 1.12 11.62
C LYS A 342 -0.65 2.58 11.15
N VAL A 343 -0.93 3.54 12.03
CA VAL A 343 -0.74 4.98 11.76
C VAL A 343 0.74 5.29 11.47
N VAL A 344 1.65 4.76 12.29
CA VAL A 344 3.10 4.92 12.07
C VAL A 344 3.51 4.36 10.70
N ARG A 345 3.06 3.15 10.35
CA ARG A 345 3.36 2.55 9.04
C ARG A 345 2.66 3.27 7.89
N ALA A 346 1.49 3.85 8.11
CA ALA A 346 0.79 4.64 7.11
C ALA A 346 1.60 5.88 6.77
N PHE A 347 2.06 6.61 7.79
CA PHE A 347 2.93 7.77 7.62
C PHE A 347 4.20 7.41 6.86
N LYS A 348 4.91 6.35 7.29
CA LYS A 348 6.11 5.84 6.60
C LYS A 348 5.83 5.49 5.14
N ALA A 349 4.73 4.78 4.88
CA ALA A 349 4.34 4.40 3.52
C ALA A 349 4.02 5.61 2.64
N LEU A 350 3.36 6.64 3.20
CA LEU A 350 3.09 7.88 2.48
C LEU A 350 4.40 8.57 2.09
N LEU A 351 5.35 8.73 3.03
CA LEU A 351 6.65 9.32 2.73
C LEU A 351 7.39 8.58 1.61
N VAL A 352 7.40 7.24 1.65
CA VAL A 352 8.03 6.42 0.60
C VAL A 352 7.32 6.61 -0.74
N THR A 353 5.99 6.63 -0.76
CA THR A 353 5.24 6.89 -2.00
C THR A 353 5.57 8.26 -2.57
N VAL A 354 5.68 9.28 -1.71
CA VAL A 354 6.03 10.64 -2.12
C VAL A 354 7.44 10.68 -2.68
N ALA A 355 8.42 10.09 -2.01
CA ALA A 355 9.78 10.02 -2.53
C ALA A 355 9.86 9.28 -3.85
N LYS A 356 9.17 8.15 -4.03
CA LYS A 356 9.13 7.43 -5.30
C LYS A 356 8.54 8.27 -6.44
N GLU A 357 7.49 9.04 -6.16
CA GLU A 357 6.93 9.98 -7.14
C GLU A 357 7.92 11.11 -7.47
N LEU A 358 8.62 11.65 -6.47
CA LEU A 358 9.65 12.69 -6.64
C LEU A 358 10.87 12.15 -7.42
N GLU A 359 11.33 10.95 -7.10
CA GLU A 359 12.44 10.27 -7.79
C GLU A 359 12.14 10.04 -9.25
N LEU A 360 10.91 9.68 -9.63
CA LEU A 360 10.54 9.49 -11.03
C LEU A 360 10.74 10.76 -11.89
N SER A 361 10.82 11.96 -11.27
CA SER A 361 10.81 13.24 -11.98
C SER A 361 12.15 13.85 -12.46
N ASN A 362 13.33 13.28 -12.16
CA ASN A 362 14.70 13.58 -12.70
C ASN A 362 15.08 15.00 -13.22
N PRO A 363 16.32 15.47 -12.96
CA PRO A 363 17.00 15.52 -11.66
C PRO A 363 16.33 16.60 -10.82
N TRP A 364 16.23 16.39 -9.50
CA TRP A 364 15.67 17.32 -8.50
C TRP A 364 15.68 18.79 -8.97
N PRO A 365 14.61 19.29 -9.62
CA PRO A 365 14.46 20.72 -9.65
C PRO A 365 14.20 21.13 -8.20
N PRO A 366 14.78 22.25 -7.72
CA PRO A 366 14.37 22.83 -6.46
C PRO A 366 12.85 22.93 -6.47
N TRP A 367 12.23 22.58 -5.33
CA TRP A 367 10.80 22.59 -5.12
C TRP A 367 10.21 23.85 -5.76
N LYS A 368 9.45 23.71 -6.85
CA LYS A 368 8.62 24.83 -7.29
C LYS A 368 7.45 24.88 -6.34
N ASP A 369 7.28 26.01 -5.65
CA ASP A 369 6.24 26.24 -4.64
C ASP A 369 4.79 26.03 -5.14
N ASN A 370 4.58 25.78 -6.44
CA ASN A 370 3.28 25.62 -7.08
C ASN A 370 2.87 24.16 -7.40
N ASP A 371 3.59 23.14 -6.94
CA ASP A 371 3.10 21.75 -7.11
C ASP A 371 1.94 21.47 -6.14
N SER A 372 0.72 21.62 -6.64
CA SER A 372 -0.53 21.42 -5.89
C SER A 372 -0.61 20.06 -5.19
N ARG A 373 -0.11 19.00 -5.82
CA ARG A 373 -0.15 17.64 -5.27
C ARG A 373 0.84 17.49 -4.13
N ARG A 374 2.02 18.09 -4.28
CA ARG A 374 3.02 18.16 -3.22
C ARG A 374 2.54 18.94 -2.02
N LEU A 375 1.93 20.11 -2.25
CA LEU A 375 1.32 20.91 -1.19
C LEU A 375 0.21 20.13 -0.47
N GLU A 376 -0.60 19.38 -1.20
CA GLU A 376 -1.62 18.50 -0.63
C GLU A 376 -1.01 17.41 0.26
N ILE A 377 0.06 16.76 -0.18
CA ILE A 377 0.81 15.77 0.63
C ILE A 377 1.40 16.41 1.88
N MET A 378 2.09 17.55 1.72
CA MET A 378 2.65 18.29 2.84
C MET A 378 1.55 18.67 3.84
N ASN A 379 0.39 19.11 3.36
CA ASN A 379 -0.77 19.37 4.21
C ASN A 379 -1.22 18.13 4.99
N PHE A 380 -1.23 16.92 4.40
CA PHE A 380 -1.53 15.69 5.14
C PHE A 380 -0.47 15.35 6.18
N ILE A 381 0.79 15.68 5.94
CA ILE A 381 1.88 15.36 6.86
C ILE A 381 1.92 16.37 8.02
N THR A 382 1.84 17.66 7.71
CA THR A 382 2.24 18.76 8.59
C THR A 382 1.11 19.77 8.89
N GLU A 383 0.01 19.75 8.14
CA GLU A 383 -0.98 20.84 8.02
C GLU A 383 -0.43 22.17 7.52
N TRP A 384 0.76 22.16 6.95
CA TRP A 384 1.50 23.36 6.66
C TRP A 384 0.96 24.05 5.39
N ARG A 385 0.26 25.18 5.59
CA ARG A 385 -0.20 26.06 4.51
C ARG A 385 0.74 27.25 4.37
N GLY A 386 1.76 27.13 3.53
CA GLY A 386 2.71 28.23 3.26
C GLY A 386 3.75 28.40 4.37
N LYS A 387 4.13 29.65 4.71
CA LYS A 387 5.30 29.94 5.56
C LYS A 387 5.09 29.78 7.07
N THR A 388 3.85 29.60 7.52
CA THR A 388 3.52 29.54 8.94
C THR A 388 2.97 28.17 9.28
N ARG A 389 3.56 27.52 10.29
CA ARG A 389 2.89 26.39 10.96
C ARG A 389 1.53 26.91 11.42
N PRO A 390 0.42 26.18 11.21
CA PRO A 390 -0.81 26.49 11.91
C PRO A 390 -0.51 26.32 13.41
N ARG A 391 -0.14 27.42 14.06
CA ARG A 391 -0.14 27.48 15.51
C ARG A 391 -1.61 27.41 15.91
N PRO A 392 -1.97 26.68 16.99
CA PRO A 392 -3.26 26.81 17.63
C PRO A 392 -3.34 28.20 18.27
N SER A 393 -3.46 29.24 17.43
CA SER A 393 -3.42 30.62 17.89
C SER A 393 -4.73 31.01 18.57
N LYS A 394 -5.76 30.17 18.51
CA LYS A 394 -7.04 30.37 19.21
C LYS A 394 -7.62 29.03 19.65
N LYS A 395 -8.03 28.93 20.93
CA LYS A 395 -8.91 27.86 21.41
C LYS A 395 -10.07 27.72 20.41
N GLY A 396 -10.23 26.55 19.80
CA GLY A 396 -11.29 26.27 18.83
C GLY A 396 -10.90 26.29 17.34
N ALA A 397 -9.63 26.55 16.99
CA ALA A 397 -9.19 26.38 15.60
C ALA A 397 -9.31 24.91 15.17
N ILE A 398 -10.09 24.65 14.11
CA ILE A 398 -10.28 23.31 13.56
C ILE A 398 -9.00 22.93 12.79
N TRP A 399 -8.20 22.04 13.39
CA TRP A 399 -7.02 21.44 12.75
C TRP A 399 -7.42 20.72 11.47
N SER A 400 -6.61 20.86 10.42
CA SER A 400 -6.80 20.07 9.20
C SER A 400 -6.49 18.60 9.49
N PRO A 401 -7.06 17.63 8.77
CA PRO A 401 -6.76 16.22 8.99
C PRO A 401 -5.31 15.92 8.58
N SER A 402 -4.45 15.58 9.55
CA SER A 402 -3.02 15.33 9.29
C SER A 402 -2.40 14.26 10.19
N PHE A 403 -1.19 13.83 9.83
CA PHE A 403 -0.31 13.05 10.69
C PHE A 403 0.34 13.89 11.80
N GLY A 404 0.60 15.19 11.59
CA GLY A 404 1.22 16.05 12.61
C GLY A 404 0.36 16.26 13.86
N MET A 405 -0.96 16.25 13.72
CA MET A 405 -1.90 16.47 14.83
C MET A 405 -1.81 15.38 15.93
N PRO A 406 -1.95 14.07 15.63
CA PRO A 406 -1.78 13.05 16.66
C PRO A 406 -0.36 13.06 17.25
N ILE A 407 0.66 13.27 16.43
CA ILE A 407 2.07 13.26 16.85
C ILE A 407 2.35 14.31 17.92
N THR A 408 1.73 15.48 17.84
CA THR A 408 1.94 16.56 18.82
C THR A 408 1.14 16.39 20.11
N THR A 409 0.06 15.61 20.11
CA THR A 409 -0.93 15.58 21.20
C THR A 409 -0.80 14.37 22.15
N THR A 410 -0.09 13.28 21.79
CA THR A 410 -0.05 12.03 22.61
C THR A 410 1.14 11.91 23.57
N SER A 411 0.97 11.87 24.90
CA SER A 411 2.05 12.02 25.91
C SER A 411 2.98 10.80 26.17
N SER A 412 3.19 9.88 25.21
CA SER A 412 3.91 8.61 25.44
C SER A 412 5.31 8.55 24.81
N VAL A 413 6.17 7.61 25.22
CA VAL A 413 7.47 7.30 24.58
C VAL A 413 7.33 7.02 23.08
N GLN A 414 6.18 6.47 22.66
CA GLN A 414 5.87 6.26 21.24
C GLN A 414 5.78 7.59 20.46
N ARG A 415 5.49 8.71 21.15
CA ARG A 415 5.56 10.06 20.60
C ARG A 415 6.97 10.37 20.12
N SER A 416 8.00 10.13 20.93
CA SER A 416 9.38 10.48 20.58
C SER A 416 9.84 9.75 19.32
N TYR A 417 9.57 8.45 19.20
CA TYR A 417 9.90 7.68 17.99
C TYR A 417 9.13 8.13 16.77
N LEU A 418 7.82 8.37 16.90
CA LEU A 418 6.99 8.79 15.78
C LEU A 418 7.29 10.23 15.35
N TYR A 419 7.52 11.12 16.31
CA TYR A 419 7.93 12.49 16.06
C TYR A 419 9.31 12.54 15.39
N ALA A 420 10.27 11.73 15.86
CA ALA A 420 11.56 11.60 15.20
C ALA A 420 11.43 11.08 13.77
N THR A 421 10.58 10.07 13.54
CA THR A 421 10.25 9.59 12.19
C THR A 421 9.61 10.69 11.33
N TYR A 422 8.77 11.54 11.93
CA TYR A 422 8.13 12.67 11.26
C TYR A 422 9.14 13.72 10.82
N VAL A 423 9.98 14.20 11.74
CA VAL A 423 11.06 15.14 11.44
C VAL A 423 12.00 14.57 10.39
N PHE A 424 12.41 13.31 10.55
CA PHE A 424 13.23 12.60 9.58
C PHE A 424 12.58 12.56 8.18
N GLY A 425 11.27 12.27 8.11
CA GLY A 425 10.52 12.27 6.85
C GLY A 425 10.48 13.62 6.15
N LEU A 426 10.41 14.73 6.91
CA LEU A 426 10.55 16.08 6.34
C LEU A 426 11.94 16.30 5.73
N GLY A 427 12.97 15.72 6.37
CA GLY A 427 14.34 15.66 5.87
C GLY A 427 14.45 14.93 4.53
N GLU A 428 13.95 13.71 4.44
CA GLU A 428 13.93 12.91 3.19
C GLU A 428 13.23 13.62 2.03
N MET A 429 12.15 14.36 2.33
CA MET A 429 11.47 15.14 1.29
C MET A 429 12.31 16.34 0.82
N GLY A 430 13.27 16.80 1.63
CA GLY A 430 14.04 18.02 1.39
C GLY A 430 13.31 19.31 1.81
N SER A 431 12.37 19.21 2.75
CA SER A 431 11.51 20.34 3.15
C SER A 431 12.16 21.23 4.21
N LYS A 432 13.21 21.98 3.83
CA LYS A 432 13.98 22.85 4.73
C LYS A 432 13.10 23.83 5.51
N THR A 433 12.12 24.44 4.85
CA THR A 433 11.25 25.45 5.47
C THR A 433 10.29 24.84 6.49
N ALA A 434 9.75 23.66 6.22
CA ALA A 434 8.91 22.93 7.17
C ALA A 434 9.74 22.47 8.39
N LEU A 435 10.96 21.96 8.16
CA LEU A 435 11.88 21.61 9.24
C LEU A 435 12.21 22.79 10.15
N ARG A 436 12.55 23.96 9.58
CA ARG A 436 12.82 25.17 10.38
C ARG A 436 11.59 25.58 11.19
N ALA A 437 10.42 25.63 10.56
CA ALA A 437 9.19 26.00 11.26
C ALA A 437 8.82 25.02 12.37
N GLU A 438 9.06 23.72 12.17
CA GLU A 438 8.82 22.70 13.17
C GLU A 438 9.82 22.83 14.34
N TRP A 439 11.11 23.04 14.04
CA TRP A 439 12.14 23.29 15.06
C TRP A 439 11.81 24.50 15.91
N GLU A 440 11.53 25.66 15.29
CA GLU A 440 11.19 26.88 16.03
C GLU A 440 9.94 26.73 16.90
N ALA A 441 8.99 25.90 16.48
CA ALA A 441 7.78 25.65 17.25
C ALA A 441 8.04 24.74 18.45
N VAL A 442 8.91 23.74 18.32
CA VAL A 442 9.20 22.78 19.39
C VAL A 442 10.29 23.29 20.33
N LYS A 443 11.30 24.01 19.83
CA LYS A 443 12.39 24.61 20.63
C LYS A 443 11.88 25.41 21.84
N ALA A 444 10.78 26.15 21.66
CA ALA A 444 10.18 26.95 22.73
C ALA A 444 9.45 26.14 23.82
N MET A 445 9.18 24.85 23.59
CA MET A 445 8.43 23.98 24.48
C MET A 445 9.26 22.84 25.07
N LEU A 446 10.50 22.65 24.60
CA LEU A 446 11.35 21.57 25.05
C LEU A 446 11.95 21.86 26.43
N PRO A 447 11.88 20.90 27.37
CA PRO A 447 12.75 20.92 28.53
C PRO A 447 14.22 20.85 28.11
N ASP A 448 15.12 21.44 28.91
CA ASP A 448 16.56 21.41 28.64
C ASP A 448 17.11 19.98 28.51
N SER A 449 16.56 19.02 29.26
CA SER A 449 16.93 17.60 29.21
C SER A 449 16.71 16.96 27.84
N ASP A 450 15.71 17.42 27.09
CA ASP A 450 15.28 16.81 25.83
C ASP A 450 15.82 17.58 24.61
N TYR A 451 16.43 18.75 24.84
CA TYR A 451 16.89 19.66 23.79
C TYR A 451 17.92 18.99 22.88
N LEU A 452 18.93 18.34 23.45
CA LEU A 452 19.98 17.66 22.67
C LEU A 452 19.38 16.57 21.78
N GLN A 453 18.49 15.74 22.32
CA GLN A 453 17.85 14.66 21.57
C GLN A 453 17.14 15.20 20.33
N HIS A 454 16.36 16.26 20.50
CA HIS A 454 15.65 16.87 19.40
C HIS A 454 16.62 17.54 18.41
N ALA A 455 17.62 18.28 18.90
CA ALA A 455 18.63 18.90 18.05
C ALA A 455 19.35 17.88 17.16
N GLN A 456 19.69 16.70 17.68
CA GLN A 456 20.31 15.60 16.94
C GLN A 456 19.40 15.05 15.83
N VAL A 457 18.11 14.80 16.15
CA VAL A 457 17.12 14.34 15.16
C VAL A 457 16.93 15.37 14.06
N PHE A 458 16.84 16.66 14.41
CA PHE A 458 16.73 17.74 13.44
C PHE A 458 18.01 17.90 12.62
N ALA A 459 19.19 17.76 13.21
CA ALA A 459 20.46 17.81 12.49
C ALA A 459 20.53 16.72 11.41
N ILE A 460 20.15 15.48 11.73
CA ILE A 460 20.01 14.39 10.75
C ILE A 460 19.05 14.80 9.62
N ALA A 461 17.88 15.32 9.96
CA ALA A 461 16.88 15.72 8.97
C ALA A 461 17.33 16.89 8.09
N PHE A 462 18.07 17.87 8.62
CA PHE A 462 18.65 18.97 7.84
C PHE A 462 19.76 18.50 6.89
N ILE A 463 20.56 17.51 7.30
CA ILE A 463 21.54 16.87 6.41
C ILE A 463 20.85 16.18 5.24
N LEU A 464 19.79 15.40 5.52
CA LEU A 464 18.96 14.79 4.46
C LEU A 464 18.35 15.85 3.54
N ALA A 465 17.92 16.98 4.11
CA ALA A 465 17.42 18.11 3.35
C ALA A 465 18.50 18.94 2.64
N ARG A 466 19.78 18.52 2.69
CA ARG A 466 20.93 19.20 2.08
C ARG A 466 21.15 20.62 2.64
N ASP A 467 21.06 20.76 3.95
CA ASP A 467 21.28 22.01 4.69
C ASP A 467 22.25 21.78 5.88
N PRO A 468 23.52 21.44 5.61
CA PRO A 468 24.49 21.13 6.65
C PRO A 468 24.78 22.32 7.56
N ASP A 469 24.72 23.54 7.05
CA ASP A 469 24.94 24.76 7.84
C ASP A 469 23.89 24.90 8.95
N GLN A 470 22.62 24.63 8.63
CA GLN A 470 21.54 24.66 9.62
C GLN A 470 21.68 23.51 10.62
N ALA A 471 22.09 22.31 10.18
CA ALA A 471 22.37 21.20 11.08
C ALA A 471 23.51 21.54 12.06
N LEU A 472 24.60 22.13 11.57
CA LEU A 472 25.73 22.57 12.38
C LEU A 472 25.30 23.60 13.42
N LYS A 473 24.52 24.60 12.99
CA LYS A 473 23.99 25.64 13.86
C LYS A 473 23.19 25.04 15.02
N LEU A 474 22.31 24.07 14.73
CA LEU A 474 21.51 23.41 15.76
C LEU A 474 22.34 22.70 16.82
N LEU A 475 23.40 21.98 16.38
CA LEU A 475 24.28 21.26 17.29
C LEU A 475 25.13 22.20 18.15
N LYS A 476 25.51 23.37 17.61
CA LYS A 476 26.20 24.43 18.35
C LYS A 476 25.31 25.14 19.37
N ASP A 477 24.02 25.25 19.07
CA ASP A 477 23.03 25.92 19.92
C ASP A 477 22.56 25.05 21.11
N VAL A 478 23.13 23.86 21.33
CA VAL A 478 22.78 22.98 22.46
C VAL A 478 23.38 23.52 23.77
N PRO A 479 22.57 23.75 24.82
CA PRO A 479 23.05 24.27 26.11
C PRO A 479 24.10 23.40 26.78
N GLU A 480 24.91 24.03 27.64
CA GLU A 480 26.06 23.38 28.25
C GLU A 480 25.76 22.51 29.48
N GLY A 481 24.57 22.65 30.08
CA GLY A 481 24.19 21.97 31.31
C GLY A 481 23.40 20.67 31.07
N GLY A 482 23.58 19.68 31.95
CA GLY A 482 22.59 18.61 32.16
C GLY A 482 22.80 17.27 31.44
N MET A 483 23.95 17.01 30.80
CA MET A 483 24.19 15.68 30.21
C MET A 483 24.67 14.67 31.24
N MET A 484 24.11 13.45 31.17
CA MET A 484 24.80 12.27 31.65
C MET A 484 25.94 11.91 30.68
N ASP A 485 27.07 11.44 31.22
CA ASP A 485 28.23 11.02 30.42
C ASP A 485 27.89 9.86 29.46
N THR A 486 26.81 9.12 29.74
CA THR A 486 26.37 7.97 28.95
C THR A 486 25.06 8.26 28.20
N PRO A 487 24.97 7.89 26.90
CA PRO A 487 23.72 7.96 26.15
C PRO A 487 22.63 7.11 26.77
N ASP A 488 21.42 7.65 26.85
CA ASP A 488 20.24 6.85 27.11
C ASP A 488 20.11 5.76 26.02
N PRO A 489 20.10 4.46 26.39
CA PRO A 489 19.97 3.37 25.43
C PRO A 489 18.74 3.51 24.52
N LEU A 490 17.63 4.07 25.03
CA LEU A 490 16.43 4.27 24.21
C LEU A 490 16.64 5.32 23.13
N GLN A 491 17.30 6.44 23.47
CA GLN A 491 17.66 7.47 22.51
C GLN A 491 18.68 6.97 21.48
N GLN A 492 19.69 6.21 21.91
CA GLN A 492 20.65 5.60 20.99
C GLN A 492 19.94 4.67 20.00
N ALA A 493 19.07 3.79 20.49
CA ALA A 493 18.26 2.91 19.64
C ALA A 493 17.35 3.70 18.70
N MET A 494 16.76 4.82 19.15
CA MET A 494 15.96 5.70 18.31
C MET A 494 16.76 6.28 17.15
N LEU A 495 17.95 6.85 17.42
CA LEU A 495 18.80 7.43 16.39
C LEU A 495 19.30 6.37 15.41
N GLN A 496 19.73 5.20 15.89
CA GLN A 496 20.09 4.06 15.04
C GLN A 496 18.92 3.65 14.14
N ASN A 497 17.71 3.58 14.68
CA ASN A 497 16.51 3.26 13.90
C ASN A 497 16.20 4.29 12.80
N LEU A 498 16.64 5.55 12.93
CA LEU A 498 16.51 6.55 11.86
C LEU A 498 17.42 6.20 10.67
N PHE A 499 18.63 5.68 10.90
CA PHE A 499 19.51 5.20 9.83
C PHE A 499 18.96 3.93 9.17
N SER A 500 18.53 2.95 9.97
CA SER A 500 17.85 1.76 9.41
C SER A 500 16.62 2.17 8.60
N TYR A 501 15.89 3.19 9.05
CA TYR A 501 14.76 3.74 8.33
C TYR A 501 15.20 4.42 7.03
N HIS A 502 16.24 5.27 7.04
CA HIS A 502 16.87 5.87 5.86
C HIS A 502 17.18 4.81 4.80
N TYR A 503 17.92 3.76 5.15
CA TYR A 503 18.29 2.73 4.19
C TYR A 503 17.06 1.95 3.70
N SER A 504 16.12 1.61 4.59
CA SER A 504 14.87 0.95 4.19
C SER A 504 13.99 1.79 3.28
N PHE A 505 14.02 3.12 3.45
CA PHE A 505 13.28 4.08 2.63
C PHE A 505 13.76 4.03 1.17
N HIS A 506 15.07 3.86 0.99
CA HIS A 506 15.74 3.70 -0.30
C HIS A 506 15.78 2.23 -0.78
N ASP A 507 14.99 1.35 -0.16
CA ASP A 507 14.89 -0.09 -0.44
C ASP A 507 16.26 -0.81 -0.33
N LEU A 508 17.05 -0.44 0.68
CA LEU A 508 18.38 -1.01 0.99
C LEU A 508 18.35 -1.79 2.30
N LYS A 509 19.15 -2.85 2.36
CA LYS A 509 19.45 -3.60 3.58
C LYS A 509 20.88 -3.33 4.03
N GLU A 510 21.04 -2.84 5.24
CA GLU A 510 22.34 -2.60 5.87
C GLU A 510 23.09 -3.91 6.18
N SER A 511 24.40 -3.90 5.97
CA SER A 511 25.30 -4.96 6.45
C SER A 511 25.71 -4.74 7.90
N SER A 512 26.20 -5.78 8.57
CA SER A 512 26.72 -5.69 9.95
C SER A 512 27.74 -4.58 10.14
N GLY A 513 28.72 -4.45 9.22
CA GLY A 513 29.72 -3.37 9.28
C GLY A 513 29.10 -1.96 9.18
N VAL A 514 28.05 -1.77 8.38
CA VAL A 514 27.33 -0.48 8.34
C VAL A 514 26.59 -0.24 9.65
N THR A 515 25.97 -1.27 10.25
CA THR A 515 25.31 -1.16 11.56
C THR A 515 26.30 -0.78 12.68
N GLN A 516 27.52 -1.32 12.67
CA GLN A 516 28.58 -0.95 13.61
C GLN A 516 29.02 0.51 13.42
N LEU A 517 29.22 0.94 12.17
CA LEU A 517 29.55 2.33 11.84
C LEU A 517 28.44 3.31 12.24
N VAL A 518 27.17 2.94 12.02
CA VAL A 518 26.02 3.72 12.49
C VAL A 518 26.03 3.83 14.01
N THR A 519 26.32 2.74 14.71
CA THR A 519 26.41 2.74 16.18
C THR A 519 27.49 3.70 16.67
N ARG A 520 28.67 3.67 16.04
CA ARG A 520 29.76 4.59 16.34
C ARG A 520 29.43 6.03 15.95
N GLY A 521 28.75 6.25 14.83
CA GLY A 521 28.32 7.58 14.40
C GLY A 521 27.27 8.19 15.32
N VAL A 522 26.34 7.40 15.84
CA VAL A 522 25.38 7.81 16.87
C VAL A 522 26.10 8.18 18.16
N TRP A 523 27.16 7.45 18.51
CA TRP A 523 28.03 7.79 19.65
C TRP A 523 28.75 9.12 19.45
N GLU A 524 29.31 9.39 18.28
CA GLU A 524 29.91 10.69 17.97
C GLU A 524 28.87 11.82 17.99
N LEU A 525 27.65 11.54 17.51
CA LEU A 525 26.54 12.49 17.57
C LEU A 525 26.11 12.81 19.00
N TRP A 526 26.16 11.83 19.91
CA TRP A 526 25.96 12.07 21.36
C TRP A 526 26.97 13.08 21.90
N HIS A 527 28.23 12.96 21.49
CA HIS A 527 29.32 13.86 21.87
C HIS A 527 29.45 15.10 20.98
N SER A 528 28.48 15.34 20.09
CA SER A 528 28.54 16.40 19.08
C SER A 528 28.75 17.78 19.68
N ARG A 529 28.34 18.03 20.92
CA ARG A 529 28.58 19.33 21.56
C ARG A 529 30.07 19.68 21.65
N ARG A 530 30.96 18.71 21.88
CA ARG A 530 32.40 18.95 21.97
C ARG A 530 33.02 19.23 20.61
N ARG A 531 32.46 18.62 19.55
CA ARG A 531 33.00 18.64 18.18
C ARG A 531 31.86 18.54 17.14
N PRO A 532 31.02 19.58 16.99
CA PRO A 532 29.80 19.46 16.18
C PRO A 532 30.12 19.31 14.69
N GLU A 533 31.21 19.90 14.22
CA GLU A 533 31.73 19.72 12.86
C GLU A 533 32.15 18.27 12.59
N HIS A 534 32.74 17.61 13.59
CA HIS A 534 33.16 16.22 13.49
C HIS A 534 31.96 15.28 13.40
N ALA A 535 30.99 15.45 14.31
CA ALA A 535 29.76 14.70 14.28
C ALA A 535 29.01 14.89 12.95
N LEU A 536 28.98 16.12 12.43
CA LEU A 536 28.35 16.41 11.15
C LEU A 536 29.02 15.68 9.98
N LYS A 537 30.36 15.70 9.90
CA LYS A 537 31.10 14.94 8.89
C LYS A 537 30.80 13.44 8.96
N VAL A 538 30.68 12.90 10.17
CA VAL A 538 30.28 11.50 10.37
C VAL A 538 28.88 11.25 9.83
N LEU A 539 27.91 12.11 10.15
CA LEU A 539 26.55 12.00 9.62
C LEU A 539 26.51 12.09 8.09
N GLU A 540 27.25 13.02 7.49
CA GLU A 540 27.32 13.18 6.04
C GLU A 540 27.91 11.96 5.35
N GLY A 541 28.90 11.29 5.95
CA GLY A 541 29.47 10.06 5.41
C GLY A 541 28.55 8.85 5.53
N LEU A 542 27.68 8.80 6.55
CA LEU A 542 26.76 7.69 6.80
C LEU A 542 25.41 7.83 6.07
N LEU A 543 24.92 9.06 5.88
CA LEU A 543 23.66 9.35 5.19
C LEU A 543 23.91 9.52 3.70
N VAL A 544 23.18 8.80 2.85
CA VAL A 544 23.32 8.90 1.40
C VAL A 544 22.14 9.71 0.86
N ILE A 545 22.42 10.90 0.32
CA ILE A 545 21.40 11.91 -0.06
C ILE A 545 21.17 11.99 -1.56
N ASP A 546 21.85 11.13 -2.31
CA ASP A 546 22.07 11.21 -3.75
C ASP A 546 22.01 9.83 -4.41
N PHE A 547 21.17 8.93 -3.89
CA PHE A 547 20.96 7.62 -4.51
C PHE A 547 20.58 7.75 -5.99
N PRO A 548 21.31 7.08 -6.90
CA PRO A 548 20.89 7.00 -8.29
C PRO A 548 19.61 6.18 -8.38
N LYS A 549 18.77 6.46 -9.40
CA LYS A 549 17.55 5.68 -9.61
C LYS A 549 17.91 4.22 -9.87
N PHE A 550 17.49 3.34 -8.97
CA PHE A 550 17.65 1.91 -9.16
C PHE A 550 16.41 1.30 -9.81
N LEU A 551 16.60 0.20 -10.55
CA LEU A 551 15.48 -0.56 -11.07
C LEU A 551 14.65 -1.13 -9.90
N PRO A 552 13.31 -1.05 -9.96
CA PRO A 552 12.46 -1.63 -8.93
C PRO A 552 12.68 -3.15 -8.83
N ASN A 553 12.57 -3.68 -7.61
CA ASN A 553 12.60 -5.11 -7.26
C ASN A 553 13.96 -5.83 -7.24
N THR A 554 15.10 -5.15 -7.32
CA THR A 554 16.37 -5.76 -6.93
C THR A 554 16.58 -5.58 -5.43
N ALA A 555 16.71 -6.70 -4.72
CA ALA A 555 17.21 -6.67 -3.35
C ALA A 555 18.62 -6.08 -3.38
N ARG A 556 18.85 -5.08 -2.54
CA ARG A 556 20.08 -4.30 -2.51
C ARG A 556 20.63 -4.27 -1.10
N LYS A 557 21.95 -4.35 -1.01
CA LYS A 557 22.66 -4.23 0.26
C LYS A 557 23.59 -3.04 0.23
N ILE A 558 23.64 -2.31 1.34
CA ILE A 558 24.63 -1.26 1.57
C ILE A 558 25.72 -1.80 2.48
N HIS A 559 26.97 -1.58 2.07
CA HIS A 559 28.18 -2.06 2.71
C HIS A 559 29.15 -0.90 2.93
N TRP A 560 30.01 -0.99 3.93
CA TRP A 560 31.24 -0.21 3.95
C TRP A 560 32.30 -0.96 3.15
N ALA A 561 33.02 -0.27 2.26
CA ALA A 561 34.09 -0.87 1.48
C ALA A 561 35.13 0.17 1.05
N SER A 562 36.35 -0.29 0.79
CA SER A 562 37.35 0.48 0.06
C SER A 562 37.22 0.19 -1.44
N VAL A 563 37.06 1.24 -2.24
CA VAL A 563 37.02 1.19 -3.70
C VAL A 563 38.07 2.18 -4.21
N ASP A 564 39.04 1.68 -4.98
CA ASP A 564 40.15 2.48 -5.51
C ASP A 564 40.92 3.27 -4.44
N GLY A 565 41.11 2.65 -3.27
CA GLY A 565 41.82 3.24 -2.12
C GLY A 565 41.01 4.26 -1.33
N LYS A 566 39.74 4.51 -1.68
CA LYS A 566 38.84 5.38 -0.93
C LYS A 566 37.83 4.53 -0.16
N GLU A 567 37.72 4.78 1.14
CA GLU A 567 36.66 4.18 1.95
C GLU A 567 35.32 4.89 1.76
N GLY A 568 34.24 4.14 1.89
CA GLY A 568 32.90 4.70 1.78
C GLY A 568 31.78 3.66 1.75
N LEU A 569 30.57 4.17 1.52
CA LEU A 569 29.36 3.37 1.38
C LEU A 569 29.21 2.86 -0.05
N ARG A 570 29.14 1.55 -0.19
CA ARG A 570 28.94 0.84 -1.46
C ARG A 570 27.59 0.14 -1.47
N VAL A 571 26.79 0.38 -2.51
CA VAL A 571 25.52 -0.34 -2.74
C VAL A 571 25.73 -1.42 -3.79
N LEU A 572 25.36 -2.64 -3.43
CA LEU A 572 25.43 -3.81 -4.30
C LEU A 572 24.03 -4.32 -4.63
N SER A 573 23.82 -4.72 -5.89
CA SER A 573 22.69 -5.59 -6.25
C SER A 573 22.93 -7.00 -5.70
N GLU A 574 21.91 -7.70 -5.22
CA GLU A 574 22.08 -9.10 -4.81
C GLU A 574 22.37 -10.03 -6.00
N ARG A 575 21.82 -9.73 -7.19
CA ARG A 575 21.96 -10.59 -8.39
C ARG A 575 21.85 -9.78 -9.70
N PRO A 576 22.90 -9.76 -10.55
CA PRO A 576 24.30 -10.11 -10.24
C PRO A 576 24.86 -9.17 -9.16
N LYS A 577 25.96 -9.57 -8.48
CA LYS A 577 26.68 -8.70 -7.51
C LYS A 577 27.41 -7.57 -8.22
N SER A 578 26.68 -6.66 -8.86
CA SER A 578 27.21 -5.47 -9.47
C SER A 578 27.17 -4.31 -8.47
N GLN A 579 28.25 -3.52 -8.47
CA GLN A 579 28.26 -2.22 -7.81
C GLN A 579 27.28 -1.31 -8.53
N LEU A 580 26.29 -0.82 -7.79
CA LEU A 580 25.30 0.11 -8.32
C LEU A 580 25.63 1.55 -7.95
N TYR A 581 26.31 1.75 -6.81
CA TYR A 581 26.63 3.08 -6.28
C TYR A 581 27.80 2.99 -5.29
N PHE A 582 28.61 4.05 -5.23
CA PHE A 582 29.65 4.24 -4.24
C PHE A 582 29.71 5.71 -3.82
N LYS A 583 29.65 5.95 -2.51
CA LYS A 583 29.84 7.26 -1.89
C LYS A 583 31.10 7.21 -1.04
N SER A 584 32.13 7.94 -1.45
CA SER A 584 33.31 8.12 -0.61
C SER A 584 32.92 8.86 0.68
N ALA A 585 33.52 8.45 1.80
CA ALA A 585 33.31 9.07 3.09
C ALA A 585 33.82 10.51 3.20
N GLY A 586 34.58 10.97 2.20
CA GLY A 586 35.30 12.24 2.22
C GLY A 586 36.65 12.13 2.95
N GLU A 587 37.53 13.08 2.70
CA GLU A 587 38.81 13.17 3.42
C GLU A 587 38.57 13.55 4.89
N GLY A 588 39.24 12.84 5.79
CA GLY A 588 39.10 13.06 7.24
C GLY A 588 37.85 12.43 7.86
N PHE A 589 37.23 11.44 7.20
CA PHE A 589 36.22 10.61 7.86
C PHE A 589 36.88 9.85 9.03
N PRO A 590 36.38 10.02 10.26
CA PRO A 590 37.13 9.67 11.45
C PRO A 590 36.94 8.21 11.90
N LEU A 591 36.01 7.50 11.28
CA LEU A 591 35.74 6.11 11.62
C LEU A 591 36.58 5.20 10.73
N LYS A 592 37.81 4.89 11.17
CA LYS A 592 38.51 3.72 10.64
C LYS A 592 37.84 2.47 11.22
N MET A 593 37.37 1.59 10.35
CA MET A 593 37.08 0.21 10.75
C MET A 593 38.44 -0.43 11.03
N GLU A 594 38.70 -0.80 12.27
CA GLU A 594 39.82 -1.71 12.54
C GLU A 594 39.47 -3.03 11.83
N ASP A 595 40.43 -3.59 11.09
CA ASP A 595 40.20 -4.72 10.20
C ASP A 595 39.46 -5.86 10.93
N GLU A 596 38.30 -6.27 10.42
CA GLU A 596 37.44 -7.34 10.98
C GLU A 596 38.16 -8.71 11.10
N ASN A 597 39.42 -8.82 10.64
CA ASN A 597 40.23 -10.04 10.72
C ASN A 597 40.77 -10.34 12.13
N GLU A 598 40.73 -9.41 13.10
CA GLU A 598 41.22 -9.69 14.46
C GLU A 598 40.14 -10.22 15.43
N CYS A 599 38.84 -10.10 15.13
CA CYS A 599 37.77 -10.48 16.07
C CYS A 599 37.14 -11.86 15.82
N ILE A 600 37.69 -12.70 14.94
CA ILE A 600 37.21 -14.09 14.74
C ILE A 600 38.02 -15.11 15.58
N ASN A 601 39.08 -14.69 16.29
CA ASN A 601 39.98 -15.60 17.02
C ASN A 601 40.06 -15.37 18.55
N THR A 602 39.04 -14.77 19.17
CA THR A 602 38.91 -14.69 20.64
C THR A 602 37.60 -15.23 21.13
#